data_AF-A0A6M8W3Q2-F1
#
_entry.id   AF-A0A6M8W3Q2-F1
#
_cell.length_a   1.000
_cell.length_b   1.000
_cell.length_c   1.000
_cell.angle_alpha   90.00
_cell.angle_beta   90.00
_cell.angle_gamma   90.00
#
_symmetry.space_group_name_H-M   'P 1'
#
loop_
_entity.id
_entity.type
_entity.pdbx_description
1 polymer ?
#
loop_
_entity_poly.entity_id
_entity_poly.type
_entity_poly.pdbx_seq_one_letter_code
_entity_poly.pdbx_strand_id
1 'polypeptide(L)'
;MMAQGLYMEELPELPELPELAPLREDYCSRKMIDAAVQRLLRERPELLRELAGFESASDIVAVRRGNHIKICDLILDFLEAQPRGGGQDVYPETVLGRLDLLFEITRRIRAALHLAAVDPIGKPLAEKRDGDYPALPAVAVEQTKLPAESVTQETADNILEQLYSAQPALFFDCAEATRLFLFPSEIREGLERALWNMRPENQKNNGAFLGVIIRNLHARLDRLCGFSEEMKRRGYI
;
A
#
# COMPACT_ATOMS: atom_id res chain seq x y z
N MET A 1 25.08 23.15 -3.03
CA MET A 1 23.89 23.41 -2.20
C MET A 1 23.07 22.13 -2.27
N MET A 2 22.96 21.37 -1.18
CA MET A 2 22.18 20.12 -1.20
C MET A 2 20.69 20.48 -1.32
N ALA A 3 19.96 19.77 -2.16
CA ALA A 3 18.53 20.01 -2.33
C ALA A 3 17.78 19.55 -1.07
N GLN A 4 16.91 20.41 -0.53
CA GLN A 4 16.02 20.07 0.58
C GLN A 4 14.83 19.27 0.04
N GLY A 5 14.44 18.22 0.77
CA GLY A 5 13.25 17.42 0.49
C GLY A 5 11.98 18.05 1.09
N LEU A 6 10.83 17.47 0.77
CA LEU A 6 9.54 17.90 1.32
C LEU A 6 9.39 17.52 2.80
N TYR A 7 9.96 16.38 3.18
CA TYR A 7 9.91 15.77 4.50
C TYR A 7 11.29 15.41 5.06
N MET A 8 12.35 15.59 4.27
CA MET A 8 13.74 15.34 4.66
C MET A 8 14.58 16.62 4.52
N GLU A 9 15.37 16.94 5.54
CA GLU A 9 16.24 18.12 5.53
C GLU A 9 17.32 18.02 4.45
N GLU A 10 17.85 16.81 4.23
CA GLU A 10 18.86 16.53 3.22
C GLU A 10 18.43 15.32 2.38
N LEU A 11 18.43 15.50 1.05
CA LEU A 11 18.16 14.43 0.11
C LEU A 11 19.44 13.64 -0.19
N PRO A 12 19.40 12.30 -0.14
CA PRO A 12 20.56 11.50 -0.52
C PRO A 12 20.87 11.66 -2.01
N GLU A 13 22.14 11.44 -2.35
CA GLU A 13 22.51 11.19 -3.75
C GLU A 13 21.88 9.86 -4.18
N LEU A 14 21.18 9.90 -5.32
CA LEU A 14 20.57 8.72 -5.92
C LEU A 14 21.45 8.27 -7.10
N PRO A 15 22.07 7.08 -7.03
CA PRO A 15 22.77 6.49 -8.16
C PRO A 15 21.81 6.23 -9.34
N GLU A 16 22.37 5.86 -10.50
CA GLU A 16 21.56 5.43 -11.64
C GLU A 16 20.67 4.24 -11.24
N LEU A 17 19.38 4.37 -11.55
CA LEU A 17 18.39 3.33 -11.24
C LEU A 17 18.52 2.19 -12.26
N PRO A 18 18.81 0.95 -11.84
CA PRO A 18 18.96 -0.16 -12.77
C PRO A 18 17.61 -0.54 -13.39
N GLU A 19 17.66 -1.02 -14.63
CA GLU A 19 16.53 -1.76 -15.19
C GLU A 19 16.44 -3.14 -14.56
N LEU A 20 15.31 -3.42 -13.91
CA LEU A 20 15.01 -4.72 -13.32
C LEU A 20 13.87 -5.38 -14.09
N ALA A 21 13.87 -6.71 -14.15
CA ALA A 21 12.69 -7.46 -14.57
C ALA A 21 11.55 -7.20 -13.55
N PRO A 22 10.36 -6.78 -14.01
CA PRO A 22 9.21 -6.61 -13.12
C PRO A 22 8.86 -7.92 -12.42
N LEU A 23 8.38 -7.82 -11.17
CA LEU A 23 7.92 -8.98 -10.41
C LEU A 23 6.65 -9.57 -11.03
N ARG A 24 5.80 -8.70 -11.58
CA ARG A 24 4.64 -9.05 -12.40
C ARG A 24 4.37 -7.94 -13.42
N GLU A 25 3.73 -8.29 -14.54
CA GLU A 25 3.38 -7.35 -15.61
C GLU A 25 1.86 -7.28 -15.88
N ASP A 26 1.04 -7.99 -15.10
CA ASP A 26 -0.40 -8.09 -15.33
C ASP A 26 -1.12 -6.73 -15.25
N TYR A 27 -0.65 -5.83 -14.38
CA TYR A 27 -1.28 -4.53 -14.13
C TYR A 27 -0.38 -3.33 -14.46
N CYS A 28 0.94 -3.54 -14.60
CA CYS A 28 1.92 -2.52 -14.94
C CYS A 28 3.05 -3.12 -15.79
N SER A 29 3.08 -2.76 -17.08
CA SER A 29 4.09 -3.31 -18.01
C SER A 29 5.48 -2.76 -17.76
N ARG A 30 6.53 -3.52 -18.11
CA ARG A 30 7.92 -3.04 -18.07
C ARG A 30 8.10 -1.68 -18.75
N LYS A 31 7.53 -1.51 -19.94
CA LYS A 31 7.60 -0.27 -20.72
C LYS A 31 7.04 0.93 -19.94
N MET A 32 5.94 0.73 -19.23
CA MET A 32 5.31 1.77 -18.40
C MET A 32 6.18 2.13 -17.20
N ILE A 33 6.74 1.12 -16.52
CA ILE A 33 7.66 1.32 -15.39
C ILE A 33 8.90 2.10 -15.83
N ASP A 34 9.55 1.67 -16.92
CA ASP A 34 10.75 2.32 -17.46
C ASP A 34 10.46 3.78 -17.83
N ALA A 35 9.32 4.03 -18.49
CA ALA A 35 8.90 5.37 -18.88
C ALA A 35 8.61 6.27 -17.67
N ALA A 36 7.92 5.76 -16.65
CA ALA A 36 7.64 6.49 -15.41
C ALA A 36 8.94 6.84 -14.65
N VAL A 37 9.87 5.90 -14.53
CA VAL A 37 11.17 6.11 -13.87
C VAL A 37 11.99 7.16 -14.62
N GLN A 38 12.13 7.04 -15.94
CA GLN A 38 12.87 8.00 -16.76
C GLN A 38 12.27 9.40 -16.67
N ARG A 39 10.94 9.48 -16.63
CA ARG A 39 10.24 10.75 -16.46
C ARG A 39 10.52 11.38 -15.09
N LEU A 40 10.40 10.61 -14.00
CA LEU A 40 10.69 11.08 -12.65
C LEU A 40 12.14 11.56 -12.52
N LEU A 41 13.11 10.82 -13.07
CA LEU A 41 14.52 11.22 -13.08
C LEU A 41 14.75 12.55 -13.83
N ARG A 42 14.02 12.78 -14.93
CA ARG A 42 14.17 13.99 -15.74
C ARG A 42 13.47 15.21 -15.13
N GLU A 43 12.26 15.02 -14.63
CA GLU A 43 11.34 16.13 -14.32
C GLU A 43 11.21 16.40 -12.82
N ARG A 44 11.26 15.36 -11.97
CA ARG A 44 11.06 15.45 -10.51
C ARG A 44 12.02 14.50 -9.74
N PRO A 45 13.35 14.58 -9.96
CA PRO A 45 14.30 13.66 -9.35
C PRO A 45 14.32 13.73 -7.82
N GLU A 46 13.88 14.84 -7.23
CA GLU A 46 13.78 15.01 -5.78
C GLU A 46 12.78 14.02 -5.15
N LEU A 47 11.69 13.65 -5.84
CA LEU A 47 10.74 12.68 -5.32
C LEU A 47 11.37 11.28 -5.17
N LEU A 48 12.20 10.89 -6.14
CA LEU A 48 12.93 9.63 -6.10
C LEU A 48 14.02 9.63 -5.02
N ARG A 49 14.72 10.75 -4.85
CA ARG A 49 15.73 10.91 -3.79
C ARG A 49 15.11 10.87 -2.40
N GLU A 50 13.94 11.47 -2.24
CA GLU A 50 13.23 11.46 -0.97
C GLU A 50 12.71 10.06 -0.63
N LEU A 51 12.12 9.36 -1.60
CA LEU A 51 11.77 7.95 -1.46
C LEU A 51 13.02 7.10 -1.14
N ALA A 52 14.16 7.37 -1.77
CA ALA A 52 15.42 6.72 -1.47
C ALA A 52 15.90 6.95 -0.03
N GLY A 53 15.76 8.19 0.48
CA GLY A 53 16.06 8.51 1.87
C GLY A 53 15.23 7.67 2.84
N PHE A 54 13.93 7.53 2.57
CA PHE A 54 13.05 6.65 3.34
C PHE A 54 13.42 5.16 3.22
N GLU A 55 13.78 4.67 2.04
CA GLU A 55 14.17 3.27 1.84
C GLU A 55 15.49 2.90 2.53
N SER A 56 16.38 3.88 2.70
CA SER A 56 17.67 3.73 3.39
C SER A 56 17.60 3.88 4.91
N ALA A 57 16.42 4.22 5.46
CA ALA A 57 16.25 4.45 6.89
C ALA A 57 16.51 3.17 7.72
N SER A 58 17.11 3.34 8.89
CA SER A 58 17.40 2.23 9.82
C SER A 58 16.15 1.52 10.32
N ASP A 59 15.03 2.25 10.47
CA ASP A 59 13.72 1.70 10.79
C ASP A 59 12.75 1.90 9.62
N ILE A 60 12.91 1.04 8.61
CA ILE A 60 12.08 1.04 7.40
C ILE A 60 10.60 0.81 7.71
N VAL A 61 10.28 0.06 8.77
CA VAL A 61 8.90 -0.25 9.16
C VAL A 61 8.20 1.00 9.69
N ALA A 62 8.86 1.76 10.57
CA ALA A 62 8.32 3.02 11.06
C ALA A 62 8.18 4.05 9.94
N VAL A 63 9.18 4.15 9.07
CA VAL A 63 9.18 5.11 7.96
C VAL A 63 8.07 4.83 6.95
N ARG A 64 7.85 3.56 6.58
CA ARG A 64 6.76 3.14 5.68
C ARG A 64 5.37 3.39 6.23
N ARG A 65 5.23 3.52 7.55
CA ARG A 65 3.98 3.92 8.22
C ARG A 65 3.81 5.44 8.33
N GLY A 66 4.82 6.22 7.93
CA GLY A 66 4.87 7.67 8.05
C GLY A 66 4.83 8.38 6.70
N ASN A 67 5.82 9.24 6.45
CA ASN A 67 5.87 10.10 5.26
C ASN A 67 6.18 9.35 3.96
N HIS A 68 6.56 8.07 4.02
CA HIS A 68 6.77 7.23 2.85
C HIS A 68 5.51 7.13 1.96
N ILE A 69 4.35 6.92 2.57
CA ILE A 69 3.08 6.87 1.82
C ILE A 69 2.82 8.21 1.11
N LYS A 70 3.11 9.33 1.78
CA LYS A 70 2.93 10.66 1.18
C LYS A 70 3.83 10.87 -0.03
N ILE A 71 5.08 10.42 0.01
CA ILE A 71 5.96 10.54 -1.16
C ILE A 71 5.50 9.63 -2.30
N CYS A 72 4.97 8.44 -1.99
CA CYS A 72 4.35 7.56 -2.99
C CYS A 72 3.13 8.22 -3.65
N ASP A 73 2.25 8.85 -2.86
CA ASP A 73 1.09 9.57 -3.39
C ASP A 73 1.53 10.75 -4.27
N LEU A 74 2.54 11.53 -3.86
CA LEU A 74 3.09 12.63 -4.66
C LEU A 74 3.71 12.15 -5.99
N ILE A 75 4.33 10.97 -6.00
CA ILE A 75 4.82 10.33 -7.22
C ILE A 75 3.65 9.99 -8.14
N LEU A 76 2.59 9.38 -7.61
CA LEU A 76 1.40 9.04 -8.41
C LEU A 76 0.70 10.30 -8.95
N ASP A 77 0.50 11.32 -8.12
CA ASP A 77 -0.12 12.60 -8.51
C ASP A 77 0.66 13.27 -9.63
N PHE A 78 2.00 13.28 -9.54
CA PHE A 78 2.85 13.84 -10.59
C PHE A 78 2.72 13.09 -11.90
N LEU A 79 2.68 11.76 -11.86
CA LEU A 79 2.54 10.92 -13.05
C LEU A 79 1.14 11.03 -13.68
N GLU A 80 0.10 11.22 -12.87
CA GLU A 80 -1.29 11.39 -13.33
C GLU A 80 -1.53 12.74 -14.01
N ALA A 81 -1.00 13.84 -13.45
CA ALA A 81 -1.34 15.22 -13.81
C ALA A 81 -0.91 15.68 -15.22
N GLN A 82 -0.45 14.77 -16.08
CA GLN A 82 0.26 15.11 -17.31
C GLN A 82 -0.46 14.56 -18.55
N PRO A 83 -0.50 15.32 -19.66
CA PRO A 83 -1.35 14.99 -20.79
C PRO A 83 -0.95 13.66 -21.44
N ARG A 84 -1.91 12.74 -21.57
CA ARG A 84 -1.80 11.42 -22.25
C ARG A 84 -1.45 11.51 -23.75
N GLY A 85 -1.09 12.69 -24.27
CA GLY A 85 -1.03 13.01 -25.70
C GLY A 85 0.36 13.10 -26.34
N GLY A 86 1.46 12.83 -25.62
CA GLY A 86 2.83 13.11 -26.09
C GLY A 86 3.78 11.92 -26.28
N GLY A 87 3.37 10.71 -25.87
CA GLY A 87 4.21 9.51 -25.97
C GLY A 87 4.38 8.81 -24.63
N GLN A 88 3.97 7.53 -24.62
CA GLN A 88 3.93 6.57 -23.51
C GLN A 88 2.98 6.93 -22.37
N ASP A 89 1.94 6.11 -22.24
CA ASP A 89 1.12 6.07 -21.04
C ASP A 89 1.99 5.59 -19.88
N VAL A 90 2.33 6.50 -18.97
CA VAL A 90 3.21 6.24 -17.82
C VAL A 90 2.42 6.03 -16.53
N TYR A 91 1.08 6.09 -16.61
CA TYR A 91 0.22 6.07 -15.44
C TYR A 91 -0.79 4.92 -15.52
N PRO A 92 -0.66 3.90 -14.65
CA PRO A 92 -1.58 2.76 -14.67
C PRO A 92 -3.03 3.17 -14.38
N GLU A 93 -3.96 2.63 -15.16
CA GLU A 93 -5.40 2.92 -15.01
C GLU A 93 -6.01 2.26 -13.77
N THR A 94 -5.39 1.17 -13.29
CA THR A 94 -5.90 0.41 -12.14
C THR A 94 -5.10 0.71 -10.88
N VAL A 95 -5.77 0.63 -9.74
CA VAL A 95 -5.16 0.76 -8.41
C VAL A 95 -4.02 -0.24 -8.20
N LEU A 96 -4.20 -1.49 -8.66
CA LEU A 96 -3.15 -2.51 -8.61
C LEU A 96 -1.95 -2.15 -9.49
N GLY A 97 -2.18 -1.60 -10.68
CA GLY A 97 -1.10 -1.15 -11.54
C GLY A 97 -0.30 -0.01 -10.90
N ARG A 98 -0.97 0.92 -10.22
CA ARG A 98 -0.31 2.03 -9.49
C ARG A 98 0.51 1.51 -8.31
N LEU A 99 -0.02 0.53 -7.58
CA LEU A 99 0.68 -0.17 -6.51
C LEU A 99 1.92 -0.89 -7.03
N ASP A 100 1.80 -1.61 -8.15
CA ASP A 100 2.92 -2.31 -8.81
C ASP A 100 3.99 -1.33 -9.28
N LEU A 101 3.58 -0.21 -9.88
CA LEU A 101 4.50 0.83 -10.30
C LEU A 101 5.33 1.36 -9.13
N LEU A 102 4.69 1.72 -8.02
CA LEU A 102 5.38 2.20 -6.82
C LEU A 102 6.33 1.13 -6.26
N PHE A 103 5.90 -0.13 -6.23
CA PHE A 103 6.73 -1.23 -5.77
C PHE A 103 7.96 -1.42 -6.64
N GLU A 104 7.82 -1.37 -7.96
CA GLU A 104 8.94 -1.51 -8.89
C GLU A 104 9.90 -0.31 -8.83
N ILE A 105 9.39 0.91 -8.62
CA ILE A 105 10.24 2.09 -8.33
C ILE A 105 11.06 1.84 -7.06
N THR A 106 10.42 1.39 -5.97
CA THR A 106 11.09 1.06 -4.72
C THR A 106 12.14 -0.04 -4.91
N ARG A 107 11.85 -1.10 -5.67
CA ARG A 107 12.83 -2.18 -5.95
C ARG A 107 14.08 -1.65 -6.66
N ARG A 108 13.90 -0.76 -7.64
CA ARG A 108 15.03 -0.15 -8.37
C ARG A 108 15.86 0.76 -7.47
N ILE A 109 15.21 1.59 -6.65
CA ILE A 109 15.89 2.44 -5.66
C ILE A 109 16.73 1.59 -4.71
N ARG A 110 16.15 0.54 -4.14
CA ARG A 110 16.87 -0.35 -3.21
C ARG A 110 18.05 -1.04 -3.88
N ALA A 111 17.88 -1.51 -5.11
CA ALA A 111 18.96 -2.10 -5.89
C ALA A 111 20.10 -1.10 -6.16
N ALA A 112 19.77 0.14 -6.54
CA ALA A 112 20.74 1.21 -6.75
C ALA A 112 21.52 1.57 -5.48
N LEU A 113 20.89 1.48 -4.31
CA LEU A 113 21.49 1.75 -3.00
C LEU A 113 22.16 0.52 -2.37
N HIS A 114 22.24 -0.62 -3.08
CA HIS A 114 22.75 -1.89 -2.55
C HIS A 114 22.05 -2.36 -1.26
N LEU A 115 20.77 -2.02 -1.11
CA LEU A 115 19.93 -2.46 0.00
C LEU A 115 19.37 -3.85 -0.27
N ALA A 116 19.02 -4.58 0.78
CA ALA A 116 18.39 -5.89 0.66
C ALA A 116 17.10 -5.80 -0.18
N ALA A 117 16.86 -6.79 -1.05
CA ALA A 117 15.60 -6.86 -1.79
C ALA A 117 14.40 -6.95 -0.82
N VAL A 118 13.30 -6.31 -1.20
CA VAL A 118 12.01 -6.47 -0.50
C VAL A 118 11.15 -7.35 -1.39
N ASP A 119 10.93 -8.58 -0.96
CA ASP A 119 10.00 -9.49 -1.61
C ASP A 119 8.59 -9.32 -1.02
N PRO A 120 7.53 -9.62 -1.77
CA PRO A 120 6.18 -9.69 -1.22
C PRO A 120 6.13 -10.61 0.01
N ILE A 121 5.43 -10.20 1.06
CA ILE A 121 5.26 -10.99 2.28
C ILE A 121 4.01 -11.88 2.21
N GLY A 122 4.03 -13.05 2.86
CA GLY A 122 2.90 -13.98 2.88
C GLY A 122 2.56 -14.58 1.52
N LYS A 123 1.31 -15.03 1.36
CA LYS A 123 0.72 -15.54 0.12
C LYS A 123 -0.39 -14.60 -0.39
N PRO A 124 -0.72 -14.61 -1.69
CA PRO A 124 -1.83 -13.80 -2.20
C PRO A 124 -3.17 -14.27 -1.62
N LEU A 125 -4.14 -13.36 -1.51
CA LEU A 125 -5.49 -13.66 -1.00
C LEU A 125 -6.23 -14.62 -1.94
N ALA A 126 -6.09 -14.39 -3.25
CA ALA A 126 -6.59 -15.21 -4.34
C ALA A 126 -5.56 -15.19 -5.49
N GLU A 127 -5.69 -16.08 -6.48
CA GLU A 127 -4.77 -16.08 -7.63
C GLU A 127 -4.93 -14.84 -8.52
N LYS A 128 -6.15 -14.30 -8.60
CA LYS A 128 -6.52 -13.14 -9.42
C LYS A 128 -7.54 -12.26 -8.69
N ARG A 129 -7.61 -10.99 -9.10
CA ARG A 129 -8.54 -9.99 -8.55
C ARG A 129 -10.01 -10.28 -8.85
N ASP A 130 -10.30 -11.04 -9.89
CA ASP A 130 -11.65 -11.45 -10.29
C ASP A 130 -11.88 -12.96 -10.08
N GLY A 131 -10.99 -13.61 -9.32
CA GLY A 131 -11.03 -15.04 -9.07
C GLY A 131 -11.88 -15.45 -7.86
N ASP A 132 -11.72 -16.71 -7.46
CA ASP A 132 -12.39 -17.25 -6.28
C ASP A 132 -11.68 -16.81 -4.99
N TYR A 133 -12.48 -16.33 -4.04
CA TYR A 133 -12.02 -15.80 -2.77
C TYR A 133 -12.21 -16.81 -1.63
N PRO A 134 -11.23 -16.97 -0.72
CA PRO A 134 -11.40 -17.83 0.44
C PRO A 134 -12.45 -17.26 1.39
N ALA A 135 -13.08 -18.12 2.20
CA ALA A 135 -14.00 -17.67 3.24
C ALA A 135 -13.27 -16.78 4.26
N LEU A 136 -13.89 -15.66 4.61
CA LEU A 136 -13.32 -14.71 5.57
C LEU A 136 -13.36 -15.32 6.98
N PRO A 137 -12.22 -15.49 7.68
CA PRO A 137 -12.21 -16.11 8.99
C PRO A 137 -12.76 -15.14 10.04
N ALA A 138 -13.37 -15.67 11.10
CA ALA A 138 -13.68 -14.88 12.28
C ALA A 138 -12.39 -14.58 13.06
N VAL A 139 -12.23 -13.32 13.48
CA VAL A 139 -11.14 -12.86 14.34
C VAL A 139 -11.73 -12.04 15.47
N ALA A 140 -11.27 -12.32 16.69
CA ALA A 140 -11.73 -11.65 17.89
C ALA A 140 -11.52 -10.13 17.80
N VAL A 141 -12.58 -9.37 18.07
CA VAL A 141 -12.49 -7.92 18.25
C VAL A 141 -11.89 -7.64 19.61
N GLU A 142 -10.76 -6.93 19.63
CA GLU A 142 -10.17 -6.46 20.88
C GLU A 142 -11.12 -5.48 21.58
N GLN A 143 -11.41 -5.75 22.85
CA GLN A 143 -12.25 -4.85 23.64
C GLN A 143 -11.50 -3.54 23.92
N THR A 144 -12.14 -2.43 23.60
CA THR A 144 -11.65 -1.10 23.97
C THR A 144 -11.80 -0.91 25.48
N LYS A 145 -10.93 -0.09 26.09
CA LYS A 145 -11.04 0.29 27.51
C LYS A 145 -12.29 1.13 27.79
N LEU A 146 -12.84 1.79 26.77
CA LEU A 146 -14.01 2.65 26.86
C LEU A 146 -15.23 1.92 26.27
N PRO A 147 -16.27 1.61 27.08
CA PRO A 147 -17.46 0.91 26.62
C PRO A 147 -18.21 1.65 25.49
N ALA A 148 -18.24 2.99 25.54
CA ALA A 148 -18.88 3.82 24.51
C ALA A 148 -18.17 3.74 23.13
N GLU A 149 -16.94 3.27 23.11
CA GLU A 149 -16.15 3.07 21.90
C GLU A 149 -16.13 1.59 21.45
N SER A 150 -16.77 0.70 22.22
CA SER A 150 -16.73 -0.73 21.96
C SER A 150 -17.53 -1.10 20.71
N VAL A 151 -16.93 -1.95 19.89
CA VAL A 151 -17.56 -2.58 18.74
C VAL A 151 -17.76 -4.04 19.10
N THR A 152 -18.97 -4.55 18.93
CA THR A 152 -19.26 -5.96 19.23
C THR A 152 -18.68 -6.87 18.15
N GLN A 153 -18.38 -8.12 18.51
CA GLN A 153 -17.93 -9.15 17.57
C GLN A 153 -18.92 -9.30 16.41
N GLU A 154 -20.20 -9.43 16.72
CA GLU A 154 -21.29 -9.53 15.73
C GLU A 154 -21.32 -8.34 14.77
N THR A 155 -21.12 -7.11 15.26
CA THR A 155 -21.09 -5.91 14.40
C THR A 155 -19.91 -5.99 13.42
N ALA A 156 -18.72 -6.37 13.90
CA ALA A 156 -17.53 -6.47 13.06
C ALA A 156 -17.63 -7.62 12.05
N ASP A 157 -18.14 -8.78 12.47
CA ASP A 157 -18.41 -9.93 11.59
C ASP A 157 -19.39 -9.55 10.49
N ASN A 158 -20.57 -9.03 10.84
CA ASN A 158 -21.60 -8.67 9.87
C ASN A 158 -21.12 -7.65 8.84
N ILE A 159 -20.43 -6.58 9.27
CA ILE A 159 -19.96 -5.53 8.35
C ILE A 159 -18.89 -6.06 7.42
N LEU A 160 -17.91 -6.79 7.95
CA LEU A 160 -16.80 -7.29 7.14
C LEU A 160 -17.27 -8.39 6.18
N GLU A 161 -18.19 -9.27 6.58
CA GLU A 161 -18.78 -10.28 5.70
C GLU A 161 -19.62 -9.66 4.58
N GLN A 162 -20.45 -8.66 4.90
CA GLN A 162 -21.23 -7.94 3.90
C GLN A 162 -20.32 -7.20 2.91
N LEU A 163 -19.28 -6.51 3.40
CA LEU A 163 -18.36 -5.80 2.52
C LEU A 163 -17.54 -6.77 1.67
N TYR A 164 -17.08 -7.88 2.25
CA TYR A 164 -16.32 -8.92 1.53
C TYR A 164 -17.15 -9.55 0.42
N SER A 165 -18.44 -9.78 0.67
CA SER A 165 -19.36 -10.33 -0.32
C SER A 165 -19.68 -9.33 -1.43
N ALA A 166 -19.86 -8.04 -1.08
CA ALA A 166 -20.23 -7.00 -2.03
C ALA A 166 -19.04 -6.48 -2.86
N GLN A 167 -17.85 -6.41 -2.27
CA GLN A 167 -16.65 -5.80 -2.86
C GLN A 167 -15.38 -6.60 -2.51
N PRO A 168 -15.29 -7.89 -2.92
CA PRO A 168 -14.12 -8.73 -2.60
C PRO A 168 -12.81 -8.19 -3.17
N ALA A 169 -12.89 -7.45 -4.29
CA ALA A 169 -11.75 -6.79 -4.90
C ALA A 169 -11.05 -5.77 -3.98
N LEU A 170 -11.77 -5.09 -3.08
CA LEU A 170 -11.15 -4.18 -2.10
C LEU A 170 -10.26 -4.94 -1.10
N PHE A 171 -10.65 -6.16 -0.73
CA PHE A 171 -9.83 -7.00 0.14
C PHE A 171 -8.62 -7.57 -0.59
N PHE A 172 -8.76 -7.87 -1.90
CA PHE A 172 -7.62 -8.22 -2.74
C PHE A 172 -6.61 -7.07 -2.81
N ASP A 173 -7.08 -5.87 -3.16
CA ASP A 173 -6.22 -4.68 -3.30
C ASP A 173 -5.53 -4.36 -1.95
N CYS A 174 -6.24 -4.48 -0.82
CA CYS A 174 -5.68 -4.33 0.52
C CYS A 174 -4.67 -5.41 0.90
N ALA A 175 -4.94 -6.67 0.55
CA ALA A 175 -4.01 -7.76 0.77
C ALA A 175 -2.73 -7.54 -0.04
N GLU A 176 -2.83 -7.15 -1.31
CA GLU A 176 -1.68 -6.86 -2.17
C GLU A 176 -0.87 -5.66 -1.65
N ALA A 177 -1.53 -4.59 -1.21
CA ALA A 177 -0.87 -3.46 -0.54
C ALA A 177 -0.07 -3.91 0.68
N THR A 178 -0.66 -4.79 1.49
CA THR A 178 0.01 -5.36 2.68
C THR A 178 1.19 -6.25 2.28
N ARG A 179 1.03 -7.09 1.24
CA ARG A 179 2.09 -7.96 0.70
C ARG A 179 3.29 -7.18 0.22
N LEU A 180 3.07 -6.08 -0.49
CA LEU A 180 4.11 -5.22 -1.02
C LEU A 180 4.65 -4.23 0.01
N PHE A 181 4.00 -4.18 1.18
CA PHE A 181 4.28 -3.25 2.26
C PHE A 181 4.27 -1.80 1.76
N LEU A 182 3.24 -1.48 0.99
CA LEU A 182 2.93 -0.19 0.37
C LEU A 182 1.43 0.08 0.51
N PHE A 183 1.07 1.20 1.12
CA PHE A 183 -0.32 1.53 1.44
C PHE A 183 -0.72 2.87 0.82
N PRO A 184 -0.88 2.94 -0.52
CA PRO A 184 -1.29 4.18 -1.18
C PRO A 184 -2.65 4.65 -0.66
N SER A 185 -2.85 5.97 -0.62
CA SER A 185 -4.06 6.56 -0.02
C SER A 185 -5.35 6.09 -0.71
N GLU A 186 -5.32 5.84 -2.01
CA GLU A 186 -6.48 5.36 -2.78
C GLU A 186 -7.08 4.04 -2.25
N ILE A 187 -6.24 3.04 -1.90
CA ILE A 187 -6.72 1.76 -1.36
C ILE A 187 -7.36 1.97 0.02
N ARG A 188 -6.70 2.79 0.84
CA ARG A 188 -7.18 3.13 2.18
C ARG A 188 -8.51 3.88 2.13
N GLU A 189 -8.61 4.90 1.28
CA GLU A 189 -9.83 5.69 1.10
C GLU A 189 -10.98 4.86 0.54
N GLY A 190 -10.70 3.92 -0.37
CA GLY A 190 -11.70 2.98 -0.88
C GLY A 190 -12.33 2.16 0.24
N LEU A 191 -11.51 1.59 1.13
CA LEU A 191 -11.97 0.86 2.31
C LEU A 191 -12.71 1.76 3.30
N GLU A 192 -12.11 2.89 3.69
CA GLU A 192 -12.69 3.80 4.69
C GLU A 192 -14.06 4.33 4.23
N ARG A 193 -14.19 4.69 2.94
CA ARG A 193 -15.47 5.16 2.37
C ARG A 193 -16.54 4.09 2.40
N ALA A 194 -16.20 2.85 2.03
CA ALA A 194 -17.15 1.74 2.06
C ALA A 194 -17.60 1.44 3.50
N LEU A 195 -16.66 1.36 4.44
CA LEU A 195 -16.93 1.09 5.85
C LEU A 195 -17.71 2.23 6.53
N TRP A 196 -17.45 3.48 6.16
CA TRP A 196 -18.18 4.63 6.69
C TRP A 196 -19.68 4.55 6.38
N ASN A 197 -20.02 4.12 5.17
CA ASN A 197 -21.40 3.96 4.73
C ASN A 197 -22.13 2.78 5.38
N MET A 198 -21.39 1.79 5.89
CA MET A 198 -21.93 0.60 6.55
C MET A 198 -22.03 0.73 8.07
N ARG A 199 -21.62 1.87 8.64
CA ARG A 199 -21.59 2.07 10.07
C ARG A 199 -23.01 2.15 10.66
N PRO A 200 -23.30 1.41 11.74
CA PRO A 200 -24.58 1.50 12.44
C PRO A 200 -24.86 2.92 12.97
N GLU A 201 -26.13 3.31 13.02
CA GLU A 201 -26.56 4.64 13.51
C GLU A 201 -26.03 4.97 14.91
N ASN A 202 -26.07 4.00 15.83
CA ASN A 202 -25.56 4.15 17.20
C ASN A 202 -24.03 4.27 17.28
N GLN A 203 -23.31 4.01 16.19
CA GLN A 203 -21.86 4.13 16.09
C GLN A 203 -21.43 5.41 15.37
N LYS A 204 -22.36 6.28 14.93
CA LYS A 204 -22.03 7.46 14.14
C LYS A 204 -21.09 8.46 14.81
N ASN A 205 -21.14 8.53 16.14
CA ASN A 205 -20.29 9.40 16.94
C ASN A 205 -19.10 8.67 17.58
N ASN A 206 -18.93 7.37 17.31
CA ASN A 206 -17.78 6.61 17.79
C ASN A 206 -16.57 6.86 16.88
N GLY A 207 -15.66 7.73 17.33
CA GLY A 207 -14.42 8.05 16.63
C GLY A 207 -13.47 6.86 16.48
N ALA A 208 -13.60 5.82 17.32
CA ALA A 208 -12.77 4.62 17.27
C ALA A 208 -13.34 3.53 16.34
N PHE A 209 -14.59 3.65 15.91
CA PHE A 209 -15.31 2.59 15.18
C PHE A 209 -14.56 2.09 13.95
N LEU A 210 -14.21 2.99 13.03
CA LEU A 210 -13.49 2.62 11.81
C LEU A 210 -12.14 1.99 12.13
N GLY A 211 -11.42 2.52 13.12
CA GLY A 211 -10.14 1.97 13.53
C GLY A 211 -10.24 0.53 14.03
N VAL A 212 -11.29 0.19 14.79
CA VAL A 212 -11.53 -1.18 15.25
C VAL A 212 -11.85 -2.11 14.07
N ILE A 213 -12.74 -1.69 13.17
CA ILE A 213 -13.13 -2.51 12.00
C ILE A 213 -11.95 -2.73 11.06
N ILE A 214 -11.16 -1.69 10.77
CA ILE A 214 -9.97 -1.77 9.90
C ILE A 214 -8.92 -2.69 10.52
N ARG A 215 -8.65 -2.58 11.83
CA ARG A 215 -7.73 -3.51 12.52
C ARG A 215 -8.22 -4.95 12.42
N ASN A 216 -9.51 -5.19 12.61
CA ASN A 216 -10.08 -6.52 12.49
C ASN A 216 -9.97 -7.06 11.05
N LEU A 217 -10.24 -6.23 10.03
CA LEU A 217 -10.00 -6.55 8.62
C LEU A 217 -8.55 -7.00 8.37
N HIS A 218 -7.57 -6.20 8.81
CA HIS A 218 -6.16 -6.55 8.66
C HIS A 218 -5.80 -7.86 9.37
N ALA A 219 -6.35 -8.12 10.55
CA ALA A 219 -6.11 -9.37 11.26
C ALA A 219 -6.74 -10.60 10.55
N ARG A 220 -7.88 -10.43 9.88
CA ARG A 220 -8.47 -11.49 9.04
C ARG A 220 -7.63 -11.75 7.79
N LEU A 221 -7.16 -10.69 7.13
CA LEU A 221 -6.23 -10.81 6.00
C LEU A 221 -4.91 -11.46 6.43
N ASP A 222 -4.39 -11.09 7.59
CA ASP A 222 -3.19 -11.71 8.16
C ASP A 222 -3.37 -13.22 8.38
N ARG A 223 -4.51 -13.64 8.90
CA ARG A 223 -4.83 -15.06 9.07
C ARG A 223 -4.95 -15.81 7.74
N LEU A 224 -5.47 -15.17 6.69
CA LEU A 224 -5.60 -15.77 5.37
C LEU A 224 -4.28 -15.83 4.62
N CYS A 225 -3.46 -14.79 4.72
CA CYS A 225 -2.30 -14.56 3.87
C CYS A 225 -0.95 -14.78 4.58
N GLY A 226 -0.92 -14.87 5.91
CA GLY A 226 0.27 -15.17 6.71
C GLY A 226 1.29 -14.03 6.76
N PHE A 227 0.86 -12.77 6.84
CA PHE A 227 1.77 -11.61 6.77
C PHE A 227 2.67 -11.51 8.01
N SER A 228 2.11 -11.63 9.20
CA SER A 228 2.81 -11.44 10.47
C SER A 228 3.84 -12.53 10.73
N GLU A 229 3.51 -13.79 10.41
CA GLU A 229 4.46 -14.89 10.50
C GLU A 229 5.64 -14.69 9.53
N GLU A 230 5.37 -14.17 8.33
CA GLU A 230 6.42 -13.83 7.38
C GLU A 230 7.28 -12.65 7.87
N MET A 231 6.66 -11.61 8.42
CA MET A 231 7.37 -10.46 8.99
C MET A 231 8.31 -10.89 10.13
N LYS A 232 7.84 -11.74 11.05
CA LYS A 232 8.66 -12.32 12.14
C LYS A 232 9.82 -13.15 11.56
N ARG A 233 9.53 -14.01 10.58
CA ARG A 233 10.54 -14.85 9.92
C ARG A 233 11.66 -14.03 9.29
N ARG A 234 11.33 -12.84 8.76
CA ARG A 234 12.29 -11.90 8.15
C ARG A 234 12.93 -10.93 9.15
N GLY A 235 12.54 -10.99 10.43
CA GLY A 235 13.07 -10.10 11.48
C GLY A 235 12.61 -8.65 11.37
N TYR A 236 11.44 -8.40 10.77
CA TYR A 236 10.83 -7.06 10.73
C TYR A 236 10.09 -6.70 12.02
N ILE A 237 9.67 -7.71 12.79
CA ILE A 237 8.98 -7.61 14.10
C ILE A 237 9.45 -8.72 15.03
#